data_AF-A0A964V4K4-F1
#
_entry.id   AF-A0A964V4K4-F1
#
_cell.length_a   1.000
_cell.length_b   1.000
_cell.length_c   1.000
_cell.angle_alpha   90.00
_cell.angle_beta   90.00
_cell.angle_gamma   90.00
#
_symmetry.space_group_name_H-M   'P 1'
#
loop_
_entity.id
_entity.type
_entity.pdbx_description
1 polymer ?
#
loop_
_entity_poly.entity_id
_entity_poly.type
_entity_poly.pdbx_seq_one_letter_code
_entity_poly.pdbx_strand_id
1 'polypeptide(L)'
;MPEPKGGQVDRSDPITAELLARDRPTWITLMLVVLAGVALGLRLYHLDHESLFMDELRQVSYYPASIGRIIQLAATQQQPPLDYLLGHFVSLLSYSDFSVRLPAALFGSGSVVLITVLLLPATNPIVAFSTGLIAALLPFNLYFSQYARPYAIAVFFMLLTVLFLDRVIRERGRLFLNLFLLFVSALLFLFSRSYPPPVVVGVLMTILGFQLFSRRGANGATRSRVLFAMAALGAVVATYIPVMRIIMATGQRYAPRSTLSLIEIITNGWGRFAWRPLWEAYLTQTEPLGFLLLPTLAMSAWFMLSSRQPRNFALWIVTLLLPLTAISDAYVFPAMSDYPYRTPYPIYILPYCLILAAAGAYLLWHRARLVRILLVAWALCCLVLSSQAAVDFRHTRKHEDWKHLIHFLEKTAGPEQLLIFDAIAPPGAWEPAFYGFPRYYHGASSMVPIREILQVAKNLRQMSLEPVAILFVYRNIYLTSASPYPIMPAIGGDEGRLDSVSADPELVTQSFTSFLTVRLKSPSGQCAADTLRLFGLIEARLKSSSSTIDLQLSAGALAFALGHVELAERYLTHAVELAPVGHEKTNTANAAAGIRNGQ
;
A
#
# COMPACT_ATOMS: atom_id res chain seq x y z
N MET A 1 50.68 48.85 -18.90
CA MET A 1 49.25 48.59 -19.22
C MET A 1 48.63 47.95 -17.99
N PRO A 2 47.68 48.59 -17.30
CA PRO A 2 47.00 47.98 -16.17
C PRO A 2 45.84 47.09 -16.64
N GLU A 3 45.62 46.01 -15.89
CA GLU A 3 44.57 44.98 -16.07
C GLU A 3 43.13 45.55 -15.99
N PRO A 4 42.16 44.90 -16.67
CA PRO A 4 40.77 45.33 -16.61
C PRO A 4 40.16 44.97 -15.25
N LYS A 5 39.68 45.99 -14.54
CA LYS A 5 38.90 45.85 -13.29
C LYS A 5 37.65 45.02 -13.56
N GLY A 6 37.54 43.88 -12.87
CA GLY A 6 36.32 43.09 -12.79
C GLY A 6 35.20 43.91 -12.16
N GLY A 7 34.10 44.07 -12.89
CA GLY A 7 32.87 44.67 -12.38
C GLY A 7 32.28 43.81 -11.27
N GLN A 8 32.49 44.23 -10.01
CA GLN A 8 31.67 43.77 -8.90
C GLN A 8 30.24 44.29 -9.15
N VAL A 9 29.32 43.38 -9.41
CA VAL A 9 27.88 43.66 -9.45
C VAL A 9 27.48 44.16 -8.06
N ASP A 10 27.17 45.46 -7.98
CA ASP A 10 26.74 46.11 -6.75
C ASP A 10 25.34 45.60 -6.36
N ARG A 11 25.30 44.82 -5.27
CA ARG A 11 24.06 44.25 -4.73
C ARG A 11 23.21 45.27 -3.95
N SER A 12 23.68 46.52 -3.83
CA SER A 12 22.95 47.61 -3.19
C SER A 12 22.11 48.44 -4.16
N ASP A 13 22.25 48.21 -5.47
CA ASP A 13 21.45 48.89 -6.49
C ASP A 13 19.98 48.42 -6.45
N PRO A 14 19.02 49.32 -6.15
CA PRO A 14 17.61 48.98 -5.99
C PRO A 14 16.98 48.37 -7.26
N ILE A 15 17.49 48.69 -8.46
CA ILE A 15 16.99 48.13 -9.72
C ILE A 15 17.35 46.63 -9.82
N THR A 16 18.55 46.24 -9.40
CA THR A 16 19.00 44.85 -9.38
C THR A 16 18.26 44.03 -8.32
N ALA A 17 17.95 44.65 -7.17
CA ALA A 17 17.13 44.04 -6.12
C ALA A 17 15.66 43.86 -6.54
N GLU A 18 15.11 44.81 -7.30
CA GLU A 18 13.75 44.77 -7.84
C GLU A 18 13.61 43.76 -8.99
N LEU A 19 14.60 43.67 -9.90
CA LEU A 19 14.68 42.61 -10.91
C LEU A 19 14.79 41.22 -10.28
N LEU A 20 15.68 41.04 -9.29
CA LEU A 20 15.80 39.79 -8.53
C LEU A 20 14.53 39.45 -7.72
N ALA A 21 13.77 40.44 -7.26
CA ALA A 21 12.49 40.23 -6.57
C ALA A 21 11.34 39.87 -7.53
N ARG A 22 11.36 40.43 -8.74
CA ARG A 22 10.39 40.18 -9.81
C ARG A 22 10.63 38.84 -10.52
N ASP A 23 11.87 38.39 -10.62
CA ASP A 23 12.27 37.10 -11.20
C ASP A 23 12.13 35.93 -10.21
N ARG A 24 12.10 36.22 -8.90
CA ARG A 24 11.89 35.22 -7.83
C ARG A 24 10.69 34.30 -7.99
N PRO A 25 9.48 34.82 -8.24
CA PRO A 25 8.34 33.94 -8.51
C PRO A 25 8.54 33.10 -9.77
N THR A 26 9.14 33.64 -10.83
CA THR A 26 9.26 32.97 -12.14
C THR A 26 10.16 31.73 -12.08
N TRP A 27 11.34 31.81 -11.45
CA TRP A 27 12.23 30.64 -11.37
C TRP A 27 11.73 29.58 -10.39
N ILE A 28 11.06 29.97 -9.29
CA ILE A 28 10.43 29.02 -8.38
C ILE A 28 9.33 28.25 -9.12
N THR A 29 8.50 28.94 -9.90
CA THR A 29 7.51 28.30 -10.76
C THR A 29 8.15 27.35 -11.76
N LEU A 30 9.22 27.76 -12.43
CA LEU A 30 9.96 26.88 -13.35
C LEU A 30 10.49 25.63 -12.65
N MET A 31 11.09 25.77 -11.47
CA MET A 31 11.57 24.63 -10.69
C MET A 31 10.42 23.67 -10.31
N LEU A 32 9.27 24.20 -9.91
CA LEU A 32 8.10 23.36 -9.59
C LEU A 32 7.56 22.64 -10.83
N VAL A 33 7.55 23.29 -12.01
CA VAL A 33 7.14 22.68 -13.28
C VAL A 33 8.11 21.57 -13.68
N VAL A 34 9.41 21.83 -13.60
CA VAL A 34 10.45 20.82 -13.89
C VAL A 34 10.33 19.64 -12.93
N LEU A 35 10.18 19.90 -11.62
CA LEU A 35 9.99 18.85 -10.63
C LEU A 35 8.73 18.03 -10.88
N ALA A 36 7.61 18.67 -11.23
CA ALA A 36 6.37 17.99 -11.56
C ALA A 36 6.55 17.09 -12.79
N GLY A 37 7.23 17.58 -13.84
CA GLY A 37 7.56 16.81 -15.03
C GLY A 37 8.43 15.60 -14.74
N VAL A 38 9.50 15.77 -13.94
CA VAL A 38 10.38 14.67 -13.51
C VAL A 38 9.61 13.64 -12.66
N ALA A 39 8.85 14.10 -11.66
CA ALA A 39 8.09 13.23 -10.76
C ALA A 39 7.04 12.42 -11.53
N LEU A 40 6.35 13.04 -12.49
CA LEU A 40 5.37 12.39 -13.35
C LEU A 40 6.03 11.42 -14.34
N GLY A 41 7.11 11.83 -15.01
CA GLY A 41 7.85 10.98 -15.93
C GLY A 41 8.32 9.68 -15.26
N LEU A 42 8.87 9.78 -14.04
CA LEU A 42 9.26 8.61 -13.25
C LEU A 42 8.07 7.70 -12.94
N ARG A 43 6.88 8.24 -12.68
CA ARG A 43 5.69 7.44 -12.34
C ARG A 43 4.97 6.86 -13.55
N LEU A 44 5.06 7.50 -14.72
CA LEU A 44 4.48 6.98 -15.96
C LEU A 44 5.39 5.94 -16.63
N TYR A 45 6.70 6.02 -16.41
CA TYR A 45 7.65 5.07 -16.94
C TYR A 45 7.34 3.64 -16.48
N HIS A 46 7.05 2.76 -17.45
CA HIS A 46 6.72 1.34 -17.24
C HIS A 46 5.56 1.10 -16.26
N LEU A 47 4.56 2.00 -16.25
CA LEU A 47 3.41 1.94 -15.33
C LEU A 47 2.60 0.64 -15.44
N ASP A 48 2.59 -0.01 -16.60
CA ASP A 48 1.89 -1.26 -16.87
C ASP A 48 2.82 -2.45 -17.13
N HIS A 49 4.13 -2.31 -16.89
CA HIS A 49 5.10 -3.38 -17.15
C HIS A 49 4.88 -4.62 -16.25
N GLU A 50 4.69 -4.41 -14.95
CA GLU A 50 4.29 -5.48 -14.02
C GLU A 50 2.77 -5.65 -14.05
N SER A 51 2.29 -6.89 -13.91
CA SER A 51 0.86 -7.20 -13.77
C SER A 51 0.24 -6.43 -12.60
N LEU A 52 -1.08 -6.29 -12.60
CA LEU A 52 -1.79 -5.81 -11.42
C LEU A 52 -1.58 -6.79 -10.26
N PHE A 53 -1.25 -6.24 -9.10
CA PHE A 53 -1.16 -6.99 -7.86
C PHE A 53 -2.53 -7.52 -7.43
N MET A 54 -2.58 -8.54 -6.58
CA MET A 54 -3.85 -9.18 -6.18
C MET A 54 -4.89 -8.21 -5.59
N ASP A 55 -4.44 -7.27 -4.76
CA ASP A 55 -5.33 -6.24 -4.21
C ASP A 55 -5.76 -5.22 -5.27
N GLU A 56 -4.91 -4.91 -6.26
CA GLU A 56 -5.29 -4.09 -7.42
C GLU A 56 -6.33 -4.83 -8.27
N LEU A 57 -6.10 -6.10 -8.60
CA LEU A 57 -6.99 -6.93 -9.41
C LEU A 57 -8.40 -7.01 -8.81
N ARG A 58 -8.49 -7.29 -7.50
CA ARG A 58 -9.78 -7.33 -6.80
C ARG A 58 -10.50 -5.99 -6.84
N GLN A 59 -9.78 -4.89 -6.67
CA GLN A 59 -10.39 -3.56 -6.69
C GLN A 59 -10.83 -3.16 -8.10
N VAL A 60 -9.98 -3.40 -9.09
CA VAL A 60 -10.21 -3.08 -10.50
C VAL A 60 -11.38 -3.88 -11.07
N SER A 61 -11.58 -5.13 -10.63
CA SER A 61 -12.74 -5.95 -11.05
C SER A 61 -14.08 -5.35 -10.65
N TYR A 62 -14.10 -4.41 -9.70
CA TYR A 62 -15.31 -3.69 -9.28
C TYR A 62 -15.59 -2.41 -10.07
N TYR A 63 -14.61 -1.85 -10.78
CA TYR A 63 -14.75 -0.56 -11.49
C TYR A 63 -15.82 -0.55 -12.59
N PRO A 64 -16.13 -1.64 -13.31
CA PRO A 64 -17.22 -1.65 -14.29
C PRO A 64 -18.63 -1.60 -13.68
N ALA A 65 -18.79 -1.77 -12.37
CA ALA A 65 -20.10 -1.78 -11.73
C ALA A 65 -20.75 -0.38 -11.71
N SER A 66 -22.06 -0.32 -11.47
CA SER A 66 -22.77 0.96 -11.32
C SER A 66 -22.31 1.71 -10.06
N ILE A 67 -22.42 3.04 -10.04
CA ILE A 67 -21.97 3.89 -8.92
C ILE A 67 -22.53 3.41 -7.57
N GLY A 68 -23.83 3.11 -7.49
CA GLY A 68 -24.45 2.61 -6.26
C GLY A 68 -23.87 1.27 -5.81
N ARG A 69 -23.57 0.37 -6.76
CA ARG A 69 -22.94 -0.92 -6.47
C ARG A 69 -21.48 -0.76 -6.06
N ILE A 70 -20.75 0.17 -6.66
CA ILE A 70 -19.36 0.47 -6.31
C ILE A 70 -19.24 0.92 -4.86
N ILE A 71 -20.13 1.78 -4.38
CA ILE A 71 -20.13 2.22 -2.98
C ILE A 71 -20.28 1.03 -2.03
N GLN A 72 -21.18 0.09 -2.35
CA GLN A 72 -21.37 -1.13 -1.57
C GLN A 72 -20.13 -2.03 -1.63
N LEU A 73 -19.57 -2.26 -2.82
CA LEU A 73 -18.38 -3.09 -3.02
C LEU A 73 -17.17 -2.52 -2.27
N ALA A 74 -16.95 -1.21 -2.32
CA ALA A 74 -15.92 -0.53 -1.54
C ALA A 74 -16.11 -0.76 -0.03
N ALA A 75 -17.34 -0.63 0.46
CA ALA A 75 -17.66 -0.90 1.87
C ALA A 75 -17.38 -2.35 2.28
N THR A 76 -17.59 -3.35 1.40
CA THR A 76 -17.20 -4.76 1.69
C THR A 76 -15.69 -4.94 1.86
N GLN A 77 -14.90 -4.06 1.25
CA GLN A 77 -13.43 -4.04 1.38
C GLN A 77 -12.96 -3.08 2.49
N GLN A 78 -13.88 -2.62 3.33
CA GLN A 78 -13.64 -1.59 4.33
C GLN A 78 -12.93 -0.35 3.76
N GLN A 79 -13.30 0.11 2.57
CA GLN A 79 -12.78 1.36 2.03
C GLN A 79 -13.92 2.35 1.81
N PRO A 80 -13.68 3.66 1.99
CA PRO A 80 -14.60 4.66 1.48
C PRO A 80 -14.47 4.75 -0.05
N PRO A 81 -15.45 5.33 -0.74
CA PRO A 81 -15.62 5.08 -2.17
C PRO A 81 -14.75 5.93 -3.10
N LEU A 82 -13.91 6.88 -2.61
CA LEU A 82 -13.27 7.86 -3.49
C LEU A 82 -12.39 7.23 -4.57
N ASP A 83 -11.48 6.33 -4.20
CA ASP A 83 -10.57 5.68 -5.14
C ASP A 83 -11.30 4.71 -6.07
N TYR A 84 -12.39 4.12 -5.62
CA TYR A 84 -13.25 3.27 -6.45
C TYR A 84 -14.03 4.09 -7.48
N LEU A 85 -14.57 5.25 -7.08
CA LEU A 85 -15.26 6.18 -7.99
C LEU A 85 -14.30 6.75 -9.02
N LEU A 86 -13.08 7.13 -8.63
CA LEU A 86 -12.04 7.54 -9.58
C LEU A 86 -11.71 6.41 -10.56
N GLY A 87 -11.55 5.18 -10.06
CA GLY A 87 -11.34 4.00 -10.89
C GLY A 87 -12.48 3.72 -11.87
N HIS A 88 -13.73 3.93 -11.46
CA HIS A 88 -14.91 3.84 -12.31
C HIS A 88 -14.86 4.84 -13.47
N PHE A 89 -14.64 6.12 -13.19
CA PHE A 89 -14.59 7.12 -14.26
C PHE A 89 -13.43 6.89 -15.22
N VAL A 90 -12.30 6.37 -14.72
CA VAL A 90 -11.18 5.94 -15.56
C VAL A 90 -11.54 4.74 -16.42
N SER A 91 -12.23 3.72 -15.87
CA SER A 91 -12.60 2.51 -16.61
C SER A 91 -13.58 2.79 -17.75
N LEU A 92 -14.39 3.85 -17.65
CA LEU A 92 -15.25 4.33 -18.74
C LEU A 92 -14.45 4.82 -19.95
N LEU A 93 -13.21 5.29 -19.75
CA LEU A 93 -12.33 5.76 -20.82
C LEU A 93 -11.40 4.65 -21.33
N SER A 94 -10.81 3.88 -20.42
CA SER A 94 -9.92 2.76 -20.71
C SER A 94 -9.82 1.83 -19.51
N TYR A 95 -9.83 0.52 -19.76
CA TYR A 95 -9.71 -0.51 -18.73
C TYR A 95 -8.33 -1.21 -18.67
N SER A 96 -7.33 -0.65 -19.35
CA SER A 96 -5.95 -1.16 -19.35
C SER A 96 -5.25 -1.02 -17.98
N ASP A 97 -4.20 -1.81 -17.75
CA ASP A 97 -3.38 -1.71 -16.52
C ASP A 97 -2.79 -0.31 -16.35
N PHE A 98 -2.42 0.33 -17.47
CA PHE A 98 -1.90 1.68 -17.48
C PHE A 98 -2.94 2.70 -16.99
N SER A 99 -4.17 2.65 -17.55
CA SER A 99 -5.19 3.65 -17.22
C SER A 99 -5.62 3.55 -15.77
N VAL A 100 -5.83 2.33 -15.23
CA VAL A 100 -6.28 2.16 -13.84
C VAL A 100 -5.24 2.61 -12.81
N ARG A 101 -3.94 2.63 -13.15
CA ARG A 101 -2.87 3.16 -12.29
C ARG A 101 -2.62 4.66 -12.47
N LEU A 102 -3.12 5.26 -13.54
CA LEU A 102 -2.90 6.68 -13.86
C LEU A 102 -3.32 7.64 -12.73
N PRO A 103 -4.46 7.46 -12.02
CA PRO A 103 -4.79 8.32 -10.89
C PRO A 103 -3.70 8.32 -9.81
N ALA A 104 -3.20 7.15 -9.42
CA ALA A 104 -2.16 7.05 -8.41
C ALA A 104 -0.87 7.77 -8.86
N ALA A 105 -0.51 7.68 -10.15
CA ALA A 105 0.65 8.36 -10.71
C ALA A 105 0.50 9.88 -10.65
N LEU A 106 -0.69 10.41 -10.96
CA LEU A 106 -0.97 11.85 -10.90
C LEU A 106 -0.95 12.39 -9.47
N PHE A 107 -1.68 11.75 -8.55
CA PHE A 107 -1.73 12.18 -7.15
C PHE A 107 -0.39 11.99 -6.42
N GLY A 108 0.35 10.94 -6.76
CA GLY A 108 1.70 10.70 -6.25
C GLY A 108 2.69 11.77 -6.72
N SER A 109 2.63 12.17 -7.99
CA SER A 109 3.42 13.28 -8.54
C SER A 109 3.07 14.61 -7.87
N GLY A 110 1.76 14.86 -7.71
CA GLY A 110 1.27 16.04 -6.99
C GLY A 110 1.76 16.08 -5.53
N SER A 111 1.86 14.92 -4.87
CA SER A 111 2.37 14.84 -3.49
C SER A 111 3.83 15.30 -3.39
N VAL A 112 4.67 14.97 -4.38
CA VAL A 112 6.07 15.46 -4.45
C VAL A 112 6.12 16.99 -4.55
N VAL A 113 5.25 17.57 -5.37
CA VAL A 113 5.14 19.03 -5.50
C VAL A 113 4.67 19.65 -4.18
N LEU A 114 3.68 19.05 -3.51
CA LEU A 114 3.17 19.56 -2.24
C LEU A 114 4.19 19.49 -1.10
N ILE A 115 5.01 18.43 -1.03
CA ILE A 115 6.15 18.36 -0.09
C ILE A 115 7.07 19.57 -0.29
N THR A 116 7.39 19.89 -1.55
CA THR A 116 8.23 21.04 -1.91
C THR A 116 7.58 22.36 -1.52
N VAL A 117 6.30 22.55 -1.85
CA VAL A 117 5.55 23.78 -1.56
C VAL A 117 5.44 24.05 -0.06
N LEU A 118 5.24 23.02 0.76
CA LEU A 118 5.16 23.13 2.23
C LEU A 118 6.49 23.57 2.86
N LEU A 119 7.63 23.33 2.18
CA LEU A 119 8.96 23.71 2.66
C LEU A 119 9.35 25.15 2.31
N LEU A 120 8.83 25.72 1.22
CA LEU A 120 9.20 27.05 0.72
C LEU A 120 9.05 28.19 1.76
N PRO A 121 8.03 28.22 2.63
CA PRO A 121 7.89 29.30 3.62
C PRO A 121 8.95 29.27 4.74
N ALA A 122 9.54 28.11 5.00
CA ALA A 122 10.41 27.87 6.14
C ALA A 122 11.87 27.60 5.76
N THR A 123 12.14 27.32 4.49
CA THR A 123 13.47 26.99 3.96
C THR A 123 13.77 27.84 2.73
N ASN A 124 14.97 27.69 2.16
CA ASN A 124 15.25 28.26 0.85
C ASN A 124 14.75 27.32 -0.28
N PRO A 125 14.51 27.83 -1.49
CA PRO A 125 13.94 26.99 -2.56
C PRO A 125 14.86 25.87 -3.05
N ILE A 126 16.18 25.96 -2.85
CA ILE A 126 17.13 24.89 -3.18
C ILE A 126 16.88 23.68 -2.27
N VAL A 127 16.73 23.90 -0.96
CA VAL A 127 16.40 22.84 0.01
C VAL A 127 15.05 22.23 -0.30
N ALA A 128 14.04 23.06 -0.57
CA ALA A 128 12.70 22.58 -0.93
C ALA A 128 12.74 21.71 -2.19
N PHE A 129 13.35 22.19 -3.28
CA PHE A 129 13.44 21.46 -4.54
C PHE A 129 14.26 20.18 -4.42
N SER A 130 15.40 20.21 -3.73
CA SER A 130 16.24 19.02 -3.52
C SER A 130 15.48 17.95 -2.73
N THR A 131 14.67 18.36 -1.75
CA THR A 131 13.79 17.45 -0.99
C THR A 131 12.72 16.86 -1.88
N GLY A 132 12.13 17.66 -2.78
CA GLY A 132 11.22 17.20 -3.81
C GLY A 132 11.86 16.16 -4.75
N LEU A 133 13.10 16.40 -5.18
CA LEU A 133 13.82 15.47 -6.05
C LEU A 133 14.11 14.14 -5.33
N ILE A 134 14.53 14.19 -4.07
CA ILE A 134 14.67 13.00 -3.21
C ILE A 134 13.32 12.28 -3.11
N ALA A 135 12.24 12.99 -2.76
CA ALA A 135 10.90 12.42 -2.67
C ALA A 135 10.42 11.77 -3.97
N ALA A 136 10.81 12.31 -5.13
CA ALA A 136 10.48 11.77 -6.44
C ALA A 136 11.16 10.42 -6.71
N LEU A 137 12.33 10.18 -6.11
CA LEU A 137 13.19 9.01 -6.32
C LEU A 137 12.99 7.90 -5.29
N LEU A 138 12.43 8.18 -4.11
CA LEU A 138 12.33 7.15 -3.06
C LEU A 138 11.44 5.96 -3.48
N PRO A 139 11.92 4.70 -3.32
CA PRO A 139 11.22 3.49 -3.76
C PRO A 139 9.80 3.38 -3.24
N PHE A 140 9.59 3.65 -1.95
CA PHE A 140 8.27 3.57 -1.33
C PHE A 140 7.27 4.55 -1.98
N ASN A 141 7.69 5.80 -2.25
CA ASN A 141 6.83 6.78 -2.89
C ASN A 141 6.55 6.41 -4.35
N LEU A 142 7.54 5.90 -5.07
CA LEU A 142 7.37 5.41 -6.44
C LEU A 142 6.36 4.26 -6.49
N TYR A 143 6.54 3.23 -5.66
CA TYR A 143 5.67 2.06 -5.60
C TYR A 143 4.21 2.45 -5.38
N PHE A 144 3.91 3.17 -4.30
CA PHE A 144 2.53 3.55 -3.99
C PHE A 144 1.95 4.63 -4.91
N SER A 145 2.78 5.29 -5.72
CA SER A 145 2.34 6.15 -6.83
C SER A 145 2.09 5.37 -8.13
N GLN A 146 2.48 4.11 -8.23
CA GLN A 146 2.24 3.25 -9.40
C GLN A 146 1.28 2.10 -9.08
N TYR A 147 0.58 2.19 -7.95
CA TYR A 147 -0.28 1.17 -7.39
C TYR A 147 -1.73 1.65 -7.43
N ALA A 148 -2.62 0.95 -8.16
CA ALA A 148 -4.03 1.29 -8.40
C ALA A 148 -4.91 1.10 -7.14
N ARG A 149 -4.54 1.83 -6.08
CA ARG A 149 -5.03 1.71 -4.70
C ARG A 149 -5.02 3.10 -4.05
N PRO A 150 -5.71 3.30 -2.91
CA PRO A 150 -6.00 4.64 -2.39
C PRO A 150 -4.80 5.41 -1.82
N TYR A 151 -3.62 4.79 -1.74
CA TYR A 151 -2.45 5.28 -1.02
C TYR A 151 -1.97 6.67 -1.49
N ALA A 152 -1.68 6.85 -2.78
CA ALA A 152 -1.22 8.13 -3.31
C ALA A 152 -2.28 9.23 -3.19
N ILE A 153 -3.56 8.88 -3.38
CA ILE A 153 -4.70 9.80 -3.24
C ILE A 153 -4.76 10.33 -1.79
N ALA A 154 -4.64 9.43 -0.81
CA ALA A 154 -4.66 9.77 0.61
C ALA A 154 -3.51 10.71 0.99
N VAL A 155 -2.27 10.40 0.56
CA VAL A 155 -1.10 11.26 0.82
C VAL A 155 -1.27 12.65 0.22
N PHE A 156 -1.79 12.74 -1.01
CA PHE A 156 -2.00 14.02 -1.67
C PHE A 156 -2.98 14.91 -0.91
N PHE A 157 -4.17 14.39 -0.57
CA PHE A 157 -5.18 15.16 0.14
C PHE A 157 -4.81 15.45 1.59
N MET A 158 -4.02 14.59 2.22
CA MET A 158 -3.40 14.87 3.52
C MET A 158 -2.48 16.09 3.45
N LEU A 159 -1.58 16.16 2.45
CA LEU A 159 -0.68 17.29 2.27
C LEU A 159 -1.41 18.58 1.91
N LEU A 160 -2.48 18.50 1.10
CA LEU A 160 -3.37 19.63 0.86
C LEU A 160 -4.07 20.11 2.13
N THR A 161 -4.53 19.18 2.98
CA THR A 161 -5.15 19.51 4.27
C THR A 161 -4.18 20.31 5.14
N VAL A 162 -2.92 19.85 5.25
CA VAL A 162 -1.87 20.57 5.99
C VAL A 162 -1.59 21.95 5.36
N LEU A 163 -1.50 22.02 4.03
CA LEU A 163 -1.25 23.27 3.30
C LEU A 163 -2.35 24.31 3.54
N PHE A 164 -3.62 23.93 3.38
CA PHE A 164 -4.73 24.87 3.54
C PHE A 164 -4.99 25.22 4.99
N LEU A 165 -4.77 24.30 5.92
CA LEU A 165 -4.77 24.61 7.36
C LEU A 165 -3.72 25.69 7.67
N ASP A 166 -2.51 25.54 7.15
CA ASP A 166 -1.45 26.52 7.31
C ASP A 166 -1.81 27.88 6.69
N ARG A 167 -2.45 27.91 5.50
CA ARG A 167 -2.93 29.15 4.89
C ARG A 167 -4.06 29.83 5.67
N VAL A 168 -5.04 29.08 6.20
CA VAL A 168 -6.11 29.62 7.07
C VAL A 168 -5.50 30.36 8.26
N ILE A 169 -4.44 29.81 8.83
CA ILE A 169 -3.78 30.37 10.00
C ILE A 169 -2.90 31.57 9.66
N ARG A 170 -2.08 31.49 8.60
CA ARG A 170 -1.07 32.50 8.28
C ARG A 170 -1.56 33.64 7.38
N GLU A 171 -2.41 33.37 6.39
CA GLU A 171 -2.75 34.34 5.35
C GLU A 171 -3.84 35.31 5.82
N ARG A 172 -3.64 36.63 5.65
CA ARG A 172 -4.59 37.65 6.08
C ARG A 172 -5.79 37.83 5.15
N GLY A 173 -5.66 37.46 3.87
CA GLY A 173 -6.73 37.49 2.87
C GLY A 173 -7.23 36.10 2.50
N ARG A 174 -8.39 36.02 1.81
CA ARG A 174 -8.97 34.77 1.26
C ARG A 174 -9.36 33.70 2.28
N LEU A 175 -9.68 34.10 3.52
CA LEU A 175 -10.05 33.18 4.60
C LEU A 175 -11.15 32.18 4.17
N PHE A 176 -12.24 32.65 3.58
CA PHE A 176 -13.34 31.77 3.15
C PHE A 176 -12.93 30.76 2.08
N LEU A 177 -12.11 31.16 1.11
CA LEU A 177 -11.57 30.24 0.11
C LEU A 177 -10.66 29.20 0.76
N ASN A 178 -9.76 29.63 1.66
CA ASN A 178 -8.85 28.71 2.36
C ASN A 178 -9.61 27.75 3.29
N LEU A 179 -10.71 28.19 3.92
CA LEU A 179 -11.59 27.33 4.72
C LEU A 179 -12.35 26.33 3.84
N PHE A 180 -12.86 26.77 2.69
CA PHE A 180 -13.50 25.87 1.72
C PHE A 180 -12.52 24.82 1.20
N LEU A 181 -11.31 25.22 0.83
CA LEU A 181 -10.26 24.30 0.35
C LEU A 181 -9.78 23.37 1.46
N LEU A 182 -9.70 23.83 2.72
CA LEU A 182 -9.46 22.98 3.88
C LEU A 182 -10.58 21.94 4.04
N PHE A 183 -11.84 22.36 3.96
CA PHE A 183 -12.99 21.45 4.04
C PHE A 183 -12.94 20.38 2.94
N VAL A 184 -12.78 20.79 1.67
CA VAL A 184 -12.77 19.85 0.53
C VAL A 184 -11.57 18.90 0.61
N SER A 185 -10.37 19.39 0.89
CA SER A 185 -9.17 18.54 0.99
C SER A 185 -9.26 17.55 2.14
N ALA A 186 -9.72 17.97 3.32
CA ALA A 186 -9.90 17.07 4.47
C ALA A 186 -11.04 16.07 4.24
N LEU A 187 -12.12 16.47 3.55
CA LEU A 187 -13.20 15.56 3.19
C LEU A 187 -12.72 14.47 2.22
N LEU A 188 -12.04 14.87 1.13
CA LEU A 188 -11.47 13.91 0.17
C LEU A 188 -10.41 13.02 0.82
N PHE A 189 -9.67 13.54 1.79
CA PHE A 189 -8.77 12.73 2.60
C PHE A 189 -9.51 11.66 3.42
N LEU A 190 -10.60 12.00 4.13
CA LEU A 190 -11.42 11.02 4.84
C LEU A 190 -12.06 9.99 3.89
N PHE A 191 -12.50 10.42 2.71
CA PHE A 191 -13.09 9.54 1.71
C PHE A 191 -12.06 8.68 0.95
N SER A 192 -10.76 8.92 1.12
CA SER A 192 -9.72 8.15 0.44
C SER A 192 -9.44 6.80 1.09
N ARG A 193 -9.51 6.68 2.42
CA ARG A 193 -9.12 5.48 3.15
C ARG A 193 -9.75 5.42 4.54
N SER A 194 -10.03 4.21 5.03
CA SER A 194 -10.81 4.06 6.28
C SER A 194 -10.06 4.32 7.58
N TYR A 195 -8.79 3.91 7.72
CA TYR A 195 -8.10 3.89 9.03
C TYR A 195 -7.24 5.13 9.31
N PRO A 196 -6.15 5.44 8.56
CA PRO A 196 -5.30 6.59 8.90
C PRO A 196 -5.99 7.96 8.84
N PRO A 197 -6.87 8.28 7.85
CA PRO A 197 -7.41 9.62 7.73
C PRO A 197 -8.23 10.10 8.94
N PRO A 198 -9.18 9.31 9.51
CA PRO A 198 -9.87 9.71 10.74
C PRO A 198 -8.92 9.96 11.92
N VAL A 199 -7.87 9.15 12.08
CA VAL A 199 -6.89 9.31 13.16
C VAL A 199 -6.10 10.62 12.99
N VAL A 200 -5.60 10.89 11.78
CA VAL A 200 -4.89 12.15 11.46
C VAL A 200 -5.79 13.37 11.72
N VAL A 201 -7.04 13.35 11.27
CA VAL A 201 -7.99 14.46 11.50
C VAL A 201 -8.30 14.64 12.99
N GLY A 202 -8.49 13.54 13.73
CA GLY A 202 -8.69 13.58 15.17
C GLY A 202 -7.50 14.20 15.91
N VAL A 203 -6.28 13.75 15.62
CA VAL A 203 -5.04 14.30 16.20
C VAL A 203 -4.86 15.78 15.82
N LEU A 204 -5.16 16.17 14.58
CA LEU A 204 -5.16 17.57 14.16
C LEU A 204 -6.14 18.43 15.00
N MET A 205 -7.36 17.96 15.22
CA MET A 205 -8.34 18.66 16.06
C MET A 205 -7.87 18.77 17.51
N THR A 206 -7.21 17.75 18.06
CA THR A 206 -6.61 17.80 19.41
C THR A 206 -5.49 18.84 19.49
N ILE A 207 -4.58 18.87 18.51
CA ILE A 207 -3.48 19.85 18.44
C ILE A 207 -4.06 21.28 18.39
N LEU A 208 -5.06 21.52 17.55
CA LEU A 208 -5.74 22.82 17.42
C LEU A 208 -6.49 23.20 18.70
N GLY A 209 -7.16 22.24 19.35
CA GLY A 209 -7.82 22.45 20.64
C GLY A 209 -6.84 22.90 21.72
N PHE A 210 -5.65 22.27 21.80
CA PHE A 210 -4.60 22.68 22.73
C PHE A 210 -4.09 24.12 22.45
N GLN A 211 -4.07 24.55 21.19
CA GLN A 211 -3.70 25.93 20.85
C GLN A 211 -4.67 26.98 21.39
N LEU A 212 -5.96 26.66 21.56
CA LEU A 212 -6.94 27.59 22.13
C LEU A 212 -6.61 27.98 23.57
N PHE A 213 -6.06 27.03 24.34
CA PHE A 213 -5.67 27.22 25.75
C PHE A 213 -4.29 27.85 25.92
N SER A 214 -3.46 27.87 24.88
CA SER A 214 -2.13 28.48 24.94
C SER A 214 -2.24 30.01 25.09
N ARG A 215 -1.85 30.54 26.26
CA ARG A 215 -1.90 31.99 26.56
C ARG A 215 -1.06 32.85 25.62
N ARG A 216 -0.01 32.26 25.03
CA ARG A 216 0.73 32.82 23.90
C ARG A 216 0.08 32.22 22.66
N GLY A 217 -0.62 33.01 21.85
CA GLY A 217 -1.09 32.57 20.53
C GLY A 217 0.09 32.04 19.73
N ALA A 218 0.31 30.72 19.78
CA ALA A 218 1.49 30.09 19.25
C ALA A 218 1.49 30.29 17.73
N ASN A 219 2.64 30.67 17.16
CA ASN A 219 2.81 30.77 15.70
C ASN A 219 1.85 31.77 15.03
N GLY A 220 1.45 32.85 15.71
CA GLY A 220 0.65 33.92 15.09
C GLY A 220 -0.79 33.55 14.73
N ALA A 221 -1.26 32.37 15.18
CA ALA A 221 -2.64 31.94 15.03
C ALA A 221 -3.55 32.76 15.96
N THR A 222 -4.53 33.47 15.39
CA THR A 222 -5.59 34.09 16.20
C THR A 222 -6.56 33.01 16.66
N ARG A 223 -7.11 33.14 17.88
CA ARG A 223 -8.11 32.19 18.41
C ARG A 223 -9.27 31.99 17.44
N SER A 224 -9.74 33.05 16.79
CA SER A 224 -10.81 32.99 15.79
C SER A 224 -10.47 32.07 14.61
N ARG A 225 -9.25 32.13 14.08
CA ARG A 225 -8.82 31.29 12.95
C ARG A 225 -8.70 29.83 13.33
N VAL A 226 -8.21 29.55 14.54
CA VAL A 226 -8.17 28.19 15.09
C VAL A 226 -9.59 27.65 15.23
N LEU A 227 -10.52 28.44 15.77
CA LEU A 227 -11.94 28.05 15.86
C LEU A 227 -12.58 27.82 14.48
N PHE A 228 -12.32 28.67 13.49
CA PHE A 228 -12.83 28.45 12.13
C PHE A 228 -12.25 27.19 11.48
N ALA A 229 -10.96 26.92 11.66
CA ALA A 229 -10.34 25.69 11.18
C ALA A 229 -10.95 24.46 11.86
N MET A 230 -11.16 24.50 13.18
CA MET A 230 -11.81 23.42 13.93
C MET A 230 -13.27 23.23 13.49
N ALA A 231 -14.01 24.31 13.22
CA ALA A 231 -15.37 24.24 12.72
C ALA A 231 -15.42 23.59 11.32
N ALA A 232 -14.49 23.94 10.43
CA ALA A 232 -14.38 23.31 9.11
C ALA A 232 -14.06 21.81 9.22
N LEU A 233 -13.08 21.42 10.06
CA LEU A 233 -12.76 20.01 10.30
C LEU A 233 -13.90 19.24 10.98
N GLY A 234 -14.61 19.88 11.91
CA GLY A 234 -15.80 19.31 12.55
C GLY A 234 -16.93 19.05 11.55
N ALA A 235 -17.16 19.98 10.62
CA ALA A 235 -18.12 19.80 9.53
C ALA A 235 -17.71 18.63 8.62
N VAL A 236 -16.41 18.50 8.30
CA VAL A 236 -15.87 17.36 7.52
C VAL A 236 -16.16 16.03 8.19
N VAL A 237 -15.87 15.92 9.50
CA VAL A 237 -16.17 14.70 10.27
C VAL A 237 -17.67 14.42 10.26
N ALA A 238 -18.51 15.43 10.50
CA ALA A 238 -19.97 15.28 10.47
C ALA A 238 -20.48 14.75 9.12
N THR A 239 -19.92 15.24 8.00
CA THR A 239 -20.25 14.75 6.64
C THR A 239 -19.79 13.31 6.41
N TYR A 240 -18.67 12.88 7.01
CA TYR A 240 -18.12 11.53 6.83
C TYR A 240 -18.81 10.46 7.69
N ILE A 241 -19.43 10.83 8.82
CA ILE A 241 -20.07 9.88 9.76
C ILE A 241 -21.01 8.86 9.08
N PRO A 242 -21.93 9.23 8.17
CA PRO A 242 -22.82 8.26 7.53
C PRO A 242 -22.06 7.18 6.74
N VAL A 243 -21.02 7.58 6.00
CA VAL A 243 -20.19 6.65 5.23
C VAL A 243 -19.38 5.75 6.15
N MET A 244 -18.79 6.32 7.21
CA MET A 244 -18.09 5.54 8.23
C MET A 244 -18.99 4.47 8.84
N ARG A 245 -20.26 4.78 9.16
CA ARG A 245 -21.23 3.81 9.67
C ARG A 245 -21.49 2.67 8.69
N ILE A 246 -21.63 2.97 7.39
CA ILE A 246 -21.82 1.95 6.35
C ILE A 246 -20.60 1.03 6.26
N ILE A 247 -19.40 1.61 6.25
CA ILE A 247 -18.13 0.85 6.20
C ILE A 247 -18.02 -0.08 7.41
N MET A 248 -18.29 0.42 8.62
CA MET A 248 -18.22 -0.39 9.84
C MET A 248 -19.30 -1.49 9.88
N ALA A 249 -20.51 -1.21 9.40
CA ALA A 249 -21.59 -2.20 9.37
C ALA A 249 -21.34 -3.31 8.33
N THR A 250 -20.78 -2.97 7.17
CA THR A 250 -20.56 -3.90 6.05
C THR A 250 -19.23 -4.68 6.21
N GLY A 251 -18.26 -4.07 6.90
CA GLY A 251 -16.87 -4.51 6.95
C GLY A 251 -16.52 -5.56 8.00
N GLN A 252 -17.47 -6.31 8.57
CA GLN A 252 -17.22 -7.22 9.71
C GLN A 252 -16.08 -8.23 9.49
N ARG A 253 -15.67 -8.50 8.24
CA ARG A 253 -14.56 -9.40 7.87
C ARG A 253 -13.17 -8.97 8.34
N TYR A 254 -12.88 -7.66 8.40
CA TYR A 254 -11.53 -7.15 8.72
C TYR A 254 -11.44 -6.40 10.05
N ALA A 255 -12.61 -6.03 10.60
CA ALA A 255 -12.78 -5.49 11.95
C ALA A 255 -14.04 -6.10 12.56
N PRO A 256 -13.98 -7.38 12.97
CA PRO A 256 -15.11 -8.05 13.64
C PRO A 256 -15.48 -7.37 14.96
N ARG A 257 -14.59 -6.50 15.46
CA ARG A 257 -14.70 -5.74 16.70
C ARG A 257 -15.24 -4.32 16.50
N SER A 258 -15.97 -4.06 15.41
CA SER A 258 -16.50 -2.72 15.10
C SER A 258 -17.56 -2.21 16.09
N THR A 259 -18.03 -3.06 17.01
CA THR A 259 -19.01 -2.73 18.05
C THR A 259 -18.40 -2.55 19.45
N LEU A 260 -17.08 -2.56 19.58
CA LEU A 260 -16.43 -2.39 20.89
C LEU A 260 -16.77 -1.03 21.51
N SER A 261 -17.00 -1.06 22.83
CA SER A 261 -17.06 0.13 23.66
C SER A 261 -15.69 0.80 23.74
N LEU A 262 -15.67 2.10 24.09
CA LEU A 262 -14.42 2.85 24.26
C LEU A 262 -13.49 2.20 25.29
N ILE A 263 -14.05 1.60 26.36
CA ILE A 263 -13.30 0.90 27.40
C ILE A 263 -12.62 -0.34 26.83
N GLU A 264 -13.30 -1.12 25.99
CA GLU A 264 -12.71 -2.31 25.37
C GLU A 264 -11.65 -1.97 24.33
N ILE A 265 -11.81 -0.89 23.58
CA ILE A 265 -10.75 -0.39 22.69
C ILE A 265 -9.51 -0.05 23.52
N ILE A 266 -9.71 0.63 24.65
CA ILE A 266 -8.62 1.00 25.54
C ILE A 266 -7.95 -0.26 26.11
N THR A 267 -8.69 -1.16 26.75
CA THR A 267 -8.11 -2.35 27.40
C THR A 267 -7.42 -3.29 26.39
N ASN A 268 -8.00 -3.49 25.21
CA ASN A 268 -7.39 -4.32 24.16
C ASN A 268 -6.13 -3.68 23.56
N GLY A 269 -6.11 -2.35 23.41
CA GLY A 269 -4.97 -1.62 22.86
C GLY A 269 -3.71 -1.78 23.71
N TRP A 270 -3.83 -1.74 25.04
CA TRP A 270 -2.69 -1.87 25.96
C TRP A 270 -1.96 -3.22 25.85
N GLY A 271 -2.71 -4.32 25.66
CA GLY A 271 -2.12 -5.66 25.57
C GLY A 271 -1.49 -5.99 24.23
N ARG A 272 -1.79 -5.22 23.17
CA ARG A 272 -1.40 -5.51 21.78
C ARG A 272 -0.53 -4.44 21.13
N PHE A 273 -0.30 -3.31 21.80
CA PHE A 273 0.56 -2.25 21.29
C PHE A 273 2.01 -2.74 21.11
N ALA A 274 2.58 -2.47 19.94
CA ALA A 274 3.95 -2.83 19.62
C ALA A 274 4.67 -1.69 18.90
N TRP A 275 5.88 -1.36 19.35
CA TRP A 275 6.73 -0.34 18.71
C TRP A 275 7.41 -0.83 17.43
N ARG A 276 7.69 -2.14 17.35
CA ARG A 276 8.44 -2.73 16.24
C ARG A 276 7.80 -2.46 14.86
N PRO A 277 6.49 -2.63 14.65
CA PRO A 277 5.86 -2.33 13.35
C PRO A 277 5.99 -0.86 12.93
N LEU A 278 6.00 0.09 13.87
CA LEU A 278 6.22 1.51 13.56
C LEU A 278 7.65 1.77 13.10
N TRP A 279 8.62 1.12 13.74
CA TRP A 279 10.02 1.19 13.34
C TRP A 279 10.26 0.59 11.94
N GLU A 280 9.69 -0.59 11.69
CA GLU A 280 9.73 -1.23 10.38
C GLU A 280 9.04 -0.36 9.31
N ALA A 281 7.90 0.26 9.65
CA ALA A 281 7.23 1.21 8.76
C ALA A 281 8.11 2.43 8.45
N TYR A 282 8.75 3.03 9.45
CA TYR A 282 9.66 4.15 9.25
C TYR A 282 10.81 3.79 8.31
N LEU A 283 11.52 2.69 8.58
CA LEU A 283 12.66 2.27 7.77
C LEU A 283 12.24 1.90 6.34
N THR A 284 11.16 1.13 6.18
CA THR A 284 10.66 0.75 4.85
C THR A 284 10.18 1.95 4.04
N GLN A 285 9.55 2.93 4.70
CA GLN A 285 9.04 4.12 4.01
C GLN A 285 10.14 5.09 3.59
N THR A 286 11.20 5.20 4.40
CA THR A 286 12.27 6.17 4.21
C THR A 286 13.53 5.57 3.61
N GLU A 287 13.55 4.28 3.28
CA GLU A 287 14.71 3.62 2.66
C GLU A 287 15.13 4.31 1.36
N PRO A 288 16.44 4.40 1.07
CA PRO A 288 17.56 3.92 1.89
C PRO A 288 18.02 4.93 2.96
N LEU A 289 17.26 6.00 3.20
CA LEU A 289 17.68 7.16 3.98
C LEU A 289 17.37 7.07 5.48
N GLY A 290 16.64 6.07 5.95
CA GLY A 290 16.11 6.02 7.33
C GLY A 290 17.09 6.48 8.40
N PHE A 291 18.24 5.83 8.55
CA PHE A 291 19.24 6.24 9.55
C PHE A 291 19.83 7.64 9.31
N LEU A 292 20.00 8.05 8.05
CA LEU A 292 20.53 9.37 7.69
C LEU A 292 19.58 10.53 8.05
N LEU A 293 18.27 10.27 8.12
CA LEU A 293 17.28 11.29 8.45
C LEU A 293 17.18 11.54 9.96
N LEU A 294 17.46 10.55 10.82
CA LEU A 294 17.24 10.62 12.27
C LEU A 294 17.84 11.86 12.95
N PRO A 295 19.12 12.26 12.71
CA PRO A 295 19.68 13.43 13.38
C PRO A 295 18.94 14.72 13.01
N THR A 296 18.60 14.88 11.72
CA THR A 296 17.90 16.07 11.23
C THR A 296 16.44 16.11 11.71
N LEU A 297 15.78 14.96 11.83
CA LEU A 297 14.44 14.84 12.40
C LEU A 297 14.41 15.28 13.87
N ALA A 298 15.32 14.76 14.69
CA ALA A 298 15.43 15.11 16.10
C ALA A 298 15.68 16.62 16.29
N MET A 299 16.59 17.19 15.47
CA MET A 299 16.88 18.62 15.50
C MET A 299 15.70 19.49 15.06
N SER A 300 14.96 19.06 14.04
CA SER A 300 13.75 19.76 13.61
C SER A 300 12.70 19.78 14.72
N ALA A 301 12.45 18.63 15.36
CA ALA A 301 11.49 18.54 16.46
C ALA A 301 11.88 19.47 17.62
N TRP A 302 13.14 19.45 18.04
CA TRP A 302 13.66 20.34 19.07
C TRP A 302 13.42 21.82 18.71
N PHE A 303 13.79 22.21 17.49
CA PHE A 303 13.68 23.60 17.07
C PHE A 303 12.24 24.07 16.95
N MET A 304 11.35 23.27 16.33
CA MET A 304 9.96 23.64 16.14
C MET A 304 9.24 23.78 17.48
N LEU A 305 9.55 22.91 18.45
CA LEU A 305 8.98 23.02 19.80
C LEU A 305 9.52 24.24 20.56
N SER A 306 10.77 24.64 20.28
CA SER A 306 11.45 25.78 20.93
C SER A 306 11.17 27.15 20.28
N SER A 307 10.89 27.20 18.97
CA SER A 307 10.75 28.44 18.19
C SER A 307 9.38 28.52 17.54
N ARG A 308 8.55 29.46 18.04
CA ARG A 308 7.14 29.57 17.66
C ARG A 308 6.87 30.69 16.66
N GLN A 309 7.50 30.61 15.48
CA GLN A 309 7.31 31.59 14.42
C GLN A 309 6.10 31.27 13.54
N PRO A 310 5.26 32.26 13.16
CA PRO A 310 4.08 32.02 12.33
C PRO A 310 4.38 31.36 10.99
N ARG A 311 5.48 31.76 10.33
CA ARG A 311 5.91 31.18 9.04
C ARG A 311 6.21 29.69 9.09
N ASN A 312 6.43 29.12 10.28
CA ASN A 312 6.76 27.71 10.49
C ASN A 312 5.54 26.90 10.98
N PHE A 313 4.32 27.44 10.90
CA PHE A 313 3.14 26.79 11.46
C PHE A 313 2.89 25.38 10.90
N ALA A 314 2.95 25.18 9.57
CA ALA A 314 2.88 23.85 8.97
C ALA A 314 3.89 22.87 9.58
N LEU A 315 5.17 23.26 9.67
CA LEU A 315 6.23 22.42 10.22
C LEU A 315 6.01 22.10 11.70
N TRP A 316 5.52 23.08 12.47
CA TRP A 316 5.16 22.89 13.86
C TRP A 316 4.01 21.89 14.02
N ILE A 317 2.97 21.98 13.19
CA ILE A 317 1.89 21.00 13.17
C ILE A 317 2.44 19.62 12.82
N VAL A 318 3.21 19.50 11.74
CA VAL A 318 3.76 18.21 11.29
C VAL A 318 4.66 17.57 12.36
N THR A 319 5.41 18.39 13.12
CA THR A 319 6.24 17.93 14.25
C THR A 319 5.43 17.23 15.33
N LEU A 320 4.22 17.72 15.63
CA LEU A 320 3.32 17.10 16.60
C LEU A 320 2.50 15.97 15.98
N LEU A 321 2.05 16.16 14.74
CA LEU A 321 1.16 15.24 14.05
C LEU A 321 1.83 13.89 13.77
N LEU A 322 3.11 13.88 13.38
CA LEU A 322 3.84 12.65 13.08
C LEU A 322 3.86 11.65 14.26
N PRO A 323 4.42 11.98 15.44
CA PRO A 323 4.49 11.03 16.55
C PRO A 323 3.12 10.72 17.14
N LEU A 324 2.23 11.72 17.26
CA LEU A 324 0.89 11.50 17.84
C LEU A 324 0.06 10.57 16.96
N THR A 325 0.06 10.76 15.63
CA THR A 325 -0.66 9.86 14.72
C THR A 325 -0.03 8.47 14.71
N ALA A 326 1.30 8.35 14.67
CA ALA A 326 1.98 7.05 14.73
C ALA A 326 1.60 6.25 15.99
N ILE A 327 1.60 6.89 17.16
CA ILE A 327 1.21 6.24 18.42
C ILE A 327 -0.28 5.87 18.39
N SER A 328 -1.16 6.79 17.94
CA SER A 328 -2.59 6.52 17.84
C SER A 328 -2.90 5.37 16.87
N ASP A 329 -2.27 5.30 15.69
CA ASP A 329 -2.47 4.21 14.73
C ASP A 329 -1.98 2.87 15.28
N ALA A 330 -0.79 2.84 15.89
CA ALA A 330 -0.23 1.62 16.48
C ALA A 330 -1.04 1.12 17.70
N TYR A 331 -1.85 1.98 18.29
CA TYR A 331 -2.76 1.62 19.37
C TYR A 331 -4.14 1.20 18.86
N VAL A 332 -4.75 2.01 17.99
CA VAL A 332 -6.12 1.81 17.49
C VAL A 332 -6.21 0.61 16.56
N PHE A 333 -5.22 0.41 15.69
CA PHE A 333 -5.29 -0.65 14.69
C PHE A 333 -5.34 -2.06 15.30
N PRO A 334 -4.42 -2.46 16.21
CA PRO A 334 -4.47 -3.79 16.84
C PRO A 334 -5.66 -3.99 17.78
N ALA A 335 -6.26 -2.89 18.27
CA ALA A 335 -7.47 -2.94 19.07
C ALA A 335 -8.71 -3.28 18.22
N MET A 336 -8.75 -2.84 16.96
CA MET A 336 -9.90 -2.98 16.06
C MET A 336 -9.76 -4.14 15.06
N SER A 337 -8.55 -4.60 14.77
CA SER A 337 -8.27 -5.62 13.76
C SER A 337 -7.40 -6.75 14.33
N ASP A 338 -7.69 -7.98 13.89
CA ASP A 338 -6.85 -9.14 14.16
C ASP A 338 -5.79 -9.36 13.06
N TYR A 339 -5.77 -8.51 12.03
CA TYR A 339 -4.73 -8.54 10.99
C TYR A 339 -3.43 -7.88 11.47
N PRO A 340 -2.27 -8.30 10.94
CA PRO A 340 -1.00 -7.67 11.28
C PRO A 340 -0.94 -6.21 10.79
N TYR A 341 -0.35 -5.34 11.60
CA TYR A 341 -0.05 -3.95 11.23
C TYR A 341 1.05 -3.93 10.18
N ARG A 342 0.75 -3.49 8.96
CA ARG A 342 1.69 -3.51 7.83
C ARG A 342 2.38 -2.17 7.64
N THR A 343 3.61 -2.22 7.12
CA THR A 343 4.46 -1.03 6.87
C THR A 343 3.81 0.05 5.97
N PRO A 344 2.88 -0.26 5.04
CA PRO A 344 2.17 0.77 4.24
C PRO A 344 0.97 1.43 4.93
N TYR A 345 0.57 0.98 6.12
CA TYR A 345 -0.60 1.54 6.81
C TYR A 345 -0.38 3.00 7.22
N PRO A 346 0.71 3.35 7.94
CA PRO A 346 0.98 4.74 8.33
C PRO A 346 1.69 5.51 7.21
N ILE A 347 1.07 5.61 6.03
CA ILE A 347 1.70 6.18 4.83
C ILE A 347 2.07 7.67 4.95
N TYR A 348 1.60 8.34 5.99
CA TYR A 348 1.93 9.71 6.32
C TYR A 348 3.36 9.87 6.87
N ILE A 349 4.02 8.79 7.31
CA ILE A 349 5.38 8.86 7.89
C ILE A 349 6.36 9.44 6.86
N LEU A 350 6.38 8.91 5.64
CA LEU A 350 7.31 9.36 4.61
C LEU A 350 7.30 10.89 4.35
N PRO A 351 6.18 11.50 3.91
CA PRO A 351 6.19 12.92 3.58
C PRO A 351 6.49 13.80 4.79
N TYR A 352 6.00 13.45 5.99
CA TYR A 352 6.29 14.20 7.21
C TYR A 352 7.76 14.10 7.62
N CYS A 353 8.37 12.92 7.51
CA CYS A 353 9.79 12.75 7.77
C CYS A 353 10.65 13.58 6.80
N LEU A 354 10.35 13.59 5.50
CA LEU A 354 11.11 14.39 4.54
C LEU A 354 11.00 15.89 4.82
N ILE A 355 9.78 16.37 5.09
CA ILE A 355 9.53 17.78 5.42
C ILE A 355 10.31 18.19 6.68
N LEU A 356 10.23 17.40 7.75
CA LEU A 356 10.93 17.70 9.01
C LEU A 356 12.46 17.56 8.88
N ALA A 357 12.96 16.53 8.21
CA ALA A 357 14.39 16.34 8.00
C ALA A 357 15.01 17.51 7.22
N ALA A 358 14.36 17.96 6.14
CA ALA A 358 14.79 19.10 5.35
C ALA A 358 14.78 20.40 6.17
N ALA A 359 13.75 20.61 6.99
CA ALA A 359 13.70 21.75 7.90
C ALA A 359 14.83 21.71 8.93
N GLY A 360 15.09 20.54 9.54
CA GLY A 360 16.19 20.34 10.49
C GLY A 360 17.56 20.62 9.87
N ALA A 361 17.81 20.12 8.66
CA ALA A 361 19.03 20.39 7.91
C ALA A 361 19.21 21.89 7.63
N TYR A 362 18.13 22.58 7.19
CA TYR A 362 18.17 24.02 6.93
C TYR A 362 18.50 24.84 8.19
N LEU A 363 18.00 24.43 9.35
CA LEU A 363 18.27 25.11 10.62
C LEU A 363 19.72 24.93 11.08
N LEU A 364 20.32 23.77 10.80
CA LEU A 364 21.72 23.50 11.11
C LEU A 364 22.68 24.28 10.21
N TRP A 365 22.25 24.66 9.00
CA TRP A 365 23.07 25.38 8.01
C TRP A 365 23.75 26.65 8.57
N HIS A 366 23.09 27.34 9.48
CA HIS A 366 23.57 28.62 10.03
C HIS A 366 24.48 28.48 11.25
N ARG A 367 24.78 27.26 11.72
CA ARG A 367 25.52 27.03 12.97
C ARG A 367 27.03 27.16 12.83
N ALA A 368 27.65 26.54 11.82
CA ALA A 368 29.09 26.58 11.59
C ALA A 368 29.47 26.27 10.13
N ARG A 369 30.66 26.70 9.68
CA ARG A 369 31.16 26.41 8.32
C ARG A 369 31.32 24.91 8.07
N LEU A 370 31.88 24.18 9.03
CA LEU A 370 32.03 22.71 8.94
C LEU A 370 30.68 22.01 8.78
N VAL A 371 29.66 22.45 9.53
CA VAL A 371 28.29 21.91 9.44
C VAL A 371 27.71 22.10 8.03
N ARG A 372 27.97 23.23 7.36
CA ARG A 372 27.52 23.41 5.97
C ARG A 372 28.15 22.40 5.02
N ILE A 373 29.45 22.16 5.14
CA ILE A 373 30.16 21.19 4.30
C ILE A 373 29.57 19.79 4.52
N LEU A 374 29.38 19.40 5.79
CA LEU A 374 28.76 18.13 6.15
C LEU A 374 27.33 18.00 5.63
N LEU A 375 26.52 19.07 5.68
CA LEU A 375 25.15 19.08 5.16
C LEU A 375 25.09 18.99 3.63
N VAL A 376 26.02 19.61 2.91
CA VAL A 376 26.13 19.44 1.45
C VAL A 376 26.50 17.99 1.12
N ALA A 377 27.51 17.43 1.80
CA ALA A 377 27.90 16.03 1.61
C ALA A 377 26.73 15.07 1.95
N TRP A 378 26.00 15.34 3.03
CA TRP A 378 24.81 14.61 3.43
C TRP A 378 23.70 14.70 2.37
N ALA A 379 23.40 15.89 1.85
CA ALA A 379 22.38 16.06 0.82
C ALA A 379 22.75 15.35 -0.49
N LEU A 380 24.02 15.41 -0.90
CA LEU A 380 24.53 14.67 -2.06
C LEU A 380 24.46 13.16 -1.82
N CYS A 381 24.82 12.69 -0.63
CA CYS A 381 24.71 11.28 -0.25
C CYS A 381 23.25 10.81 -0.33
N CYS A 382 22.31 11.56 0.23
CA CYS A 382 20.88 11.26 0.13
C CYS A 382 20.43 11.17 -1.34
N LEU A 383 20.84 12.11 -2.19
CA LEU A 383 20.46 12.10 -3.60
C LEU A 383 21.04 10.88 -4.35
N VAL A 384 22.31 10.53 -4.11
CA VAL A 384 22.97 9.37 -4.72
C VAL A 384 22.29 8.08 -4.28
N LEU A 385 22.08 7.90 -2.97
CA LEU A 385 21.43 6.71 -2.44
C LEU A 385 19.99 6.56 -2.93
N SER A 386 19.21 7.65 -2.96
CA SER A 386 17.86 7.64 -3.53
C SER A 386 17.86 7.31 -5.02
N SER A 387 18.85 7.79 -5.77
CA SER A 387 18.96 7.47 -7.21
C SER A 387 19.30 6.00 -7.43
N GLN A 388 20.24 5.44 -6.67
CA GLN A 388 20.59 4.01 -6.72
C GLN A 388 19.41 3.14 -6.33
N ALA A 389 18.71 3.48 -5.25
CA ALA A 389 17.52 2.76 -4.81
C ALA A 389 16.37 2.87 -5.83
N ALA A 390 16.22 4.01 -6.51
CA ALA A 390 15.24 4.15 -7.59
C ALA A 390 15.54 3.23 -8.77
N VAL A 391 16.83 3.05 -9.12
CA VAL A 391 17.26 2.11 -10.17
C VAL A 391 17.00 0.67 -9.75
N ASP A 392 17.46 0.28 -8.56
CA ASP A 392 17.24 -1.06 -8.01
C ASP A 392 15.75 -1.41 -7.89
N PHE A 393 14.94 -0.43 -7.45
CA PHE A 393 13.49 -0.53 -7.46
C PHE A 393 12.97 -0.93 -8.84
N ARG A 394 13.49 -0.42 -9.96
CA ARG A 394 13.01 -0.82 -11.31
C ARG A 394 13.34 -2.25 -11.69
N HIS A 395 14.41 -2.81 -11.15
CA HIS A 395 14.87 -4.17 -11.46
C HIS A 395 14.29 -5.23 -10.51
N THR A 396 13.84 -4.83 -9.32
CA THR A 396 13.20 -5.72 -8.35
C THR A 396 11.74 -6.01 -8.77
N ARG A 397 11.34 -7.28 -8.91
CA ARG A 397 9.95 -7.68 -9.22
C ARG A 397 9.09 -7.73 -7.97
N LYS A 398 8.01 -6.93 -7.87
CA LYS A 398 7.14 -6.91 -6.67
C LYS A 398 5.82 -7.61 -6.88
N HIS A 399 5.22 -7.51 -8.06
CA HIS A 399 3.90 -8.09 -8.32
C HIS A 399 4.00 -9.51 -8.88
N GLU A 400 2.88 -10.21 -8.81
CA GLU A 400 2.74 -11.55 -9.34
C GLU A 400 2.73 -11.54 -10.88
N ASP A 401 3.33 -12.56 -11.48
CA ASP A 401 3.60 -12.56 -12.91
C ASP A 401 2.48 -13.19 -13.74
N TRP A 402 1.27 -12.62 -13.59
CA TRP A 402 0.10 -13.02 -14.36
C TRP A 402 0.33 -12.95 -15.87
N LYS A 403 0.96 -11.89 -16.37
CA LYS A 403 1.15 -11.70 -17.82
C LYS A 403 1.97 -12.83 -18.45
N HIS A 404 3.11 -13.21 -17.86
CA HIS A 404 3.91 -14.30 -18.41
C HIS A 404 3.28 -15.67 -18.14
N LEU A 405 2.63 -15.87 -16.99
CA LEU A 405 1.86 -17.09 -16.70
C LEU A 405 0.79 -17.31 -17.77
N ILE A 406 -0.04 -16.30 -18.04
CA ILE A 406 -1.13 -16.41 -19.02
C ILE A 406 -0.58 -16.62 -20.43
N HIS A 407 0.45 -15.89 -20.84
CA HIS A 407 1.09 -16.10 -22.15
C HIS A 407 1.65 -17.52 -22.30
N PHE A 408 2.17 -18.12 -21.22
CA PHE A 408 2.58 -19.51 -21.21
C PHE A 408 1.38 -20.45 -21.34
N LEU A 409 0.30 -20.21 -20.59
CA LEU A 409 -0.90 -21.04 -20.64
C LEU A 409 -1.57 -20.97 -22.01
N GLU A 410 -1.72 -19.80 -22.62
CA GLU A 410 -2.32 -19.67 -23.97
C GLU A 410 -1.51 -20.38 -25.06
N LYS A 411 -0.21 -20.63 -24.84
CA LYS A 411 0.64 -21.40 -25.75
C LYS A 411 0.67 -22.89 -25.47
N THR A 412 0.43 -23.30 -24.23
CA THR A 412 0.68 -24.69 -23.76
C THR A 412 -0.56 -25.42 -23.28
N ALA A 413 -1.65 -24.69 -23.08
CA ALA A 413 -2.97 -25.17 -22.70
C ALA A 413 -4.02 -24.68 -23.72
N GLY A 414 -4.92 -25.58 -24.08
CA GLY A 414 -6.03 -25.41 -25.00
C GLY A 414 -7.28 -26.11 -24.46
N PRO A 415 -8.28 -26.40 -25.31
CA PRO A 415 -9.56 -26.99 -24.88
C PRO A 415 -9.41 -28.40 -24.30
N GLU A 416 -8.27 -29.06 -24.52
CA GLU A 416 -7.96 -30.41 -24.00
C GLU A 416 -7.35 -30.39 -22.58
N GLN A 417 -7.07 -29.21 -22.01
CA GLN A 417 -6.51 -29.07 -20.68
C GLN A 417 -7.56 -28.61 -19.67
N LEU A 418 -7.46 -29.12 -18.45
CA LEU A 418 -8.17 -28.64 -17.27
C LEU A 418 -7.17 -27.87 -16.39
N LEU A 419 -7.37 -26.56 -16.27
CA LEU A 419 -6.55 -25.72 -15.39
C LEU A 419 -7.10 -25.80 -13.97
N ILE A 420 -6.33 -26.36 -13.07
CA ILE A 420 -6.64 -26.46 -11.65
C ILE A 420 -5.82 -25.41 -10.93
N PHE A 421 -6.42 -24.55 -10.11
CA PHE A 421 -5.66 -23.47 -9.47
C PHE A 421 -6.04 -23.28 -8.01
N ASP A 422 -5.07 -23.02 -7.16
CA ASP A 422 -5.34 -22.60 -5.78
C ASP A 422 -4.07 -22.08 -5.09
N ALA A 423 -4.24 -21.49 -3.90
CA ALA A 423 -3.16 -21.24 -2.97
C ALA A 423 -3.09 -22.36 -1.93
N ILE A 424 -1.88 -22.84 -1.67
CA ILE A 424 -1.66 -23.82 -0.59
C ILE A 424 -1.41 -23.05 0.70
N ALA A 425 -2.48 -22.84 1.47
CA ALA A 425 -2.48 -22.00 2.66
C ALA A 425 -3.24 -22.66 3.81
N PRO A 426 -2.83 -22.43 5.07
CA PRO A 426 -3.57 -22.96 6.22
C PRO A 426 -4.96 -22.31 6.35
N PRO A 427 -5.95 -23.00 6.94
CA PRO A 427 -7.29 -22.45 7.11
C PRO A 427 -7.28 -21.10 7.82
N GLY A 428 -8.08 -20.17 7.30
CA GLY A 428 -8.17 -18.79 7.80
C GLY A 428 -7.00 -17.89 7.41
N ALA A 429 -5.99 -18.39 6.69
CA ALA A 429 -4.99 -17.54 6.07
C ALA A 429 -5.60 -16.69 4.95
N TRP A 430 -4.90 -15.61 4.59
CA TRP A 430 -5.27 -14.83 3.41
C TRP A 430 -4.87 -15.59 2.14
N GLU A 431 -5.81 -15.69 1.22
CA GLU A 431 -5.64 -16.33 -0.08
C GLU A 431 -5.88 -15.31 -1.21
N PRO A 432 -5.11 -15.41 -2.31
CA PRO A 432 -5.37 -14.62 -3.51
C PRO A 432 -6.67 -15.09 -4.15
N ALA A 433 -7.53 -14.16 -4.56
CA ALA A 433 -8.82 -14.50 -5.17
C ALA A 433 -8.74 -14.76 -6.69
N PHE A 434 -7.54 -15.05 -7.23
CA PHE A 434 -7.25 -15.36 -8.64
C PHE A 434 -7.93 -14.47 -9.70
N TYR A 435 -8.24 -13.20 -9.36
CA TYR A 435 -8.84 -12.20 -10.28
C TYR A 435 -7.99 -11.88 -11.51
N GLY A 436 -6.78 -12.42 -11.60
CA GLY A 436 -5.96 -12.34 -12.81
C GLY A 436 -6.51 -13.17 -13.97
N PHE A 437 -7.18 -14.31 -13.71
CA PHE A 437 -7.77 -15.10 -14.80
C PHE A 437 -8.84 -14.32 -15.56
N PRO A 438 -9.92 -13.78 -14.94
CA PRO A 438 -10.93 -13.03 -15.68
C PRO A 438 -10.41 -11.78 -16.39
N ARG A 439 -9.26 -11.25 -15.95
CA ARG A 439 -8.66 -10.05 -16.53
C ARG A 439 -7.72 -10.34 -17.70
N TYR A 440 -6.87 -11.36 -17.57
CA TYR A 440 -5.76 -11.60 -18.49
C TYR A 440 -5.96 -12.81 -19.37
N TYR A 441 -6.64 -13.86 -18.87
CA TYR A 441 -6.75 -15.13 -19.60
C TYR A 441 -7.92 -15.10 -20.58
N HIS A 442 -7.61 -15.31 -21.86
CA HIS A 442 -8.62 -15.39 -22.93
C HIS A 442 -8.61 -16.76 -23.64
N GLY A 443 -7.95 -17.76 -23.05
CA GLY A 443 -7.90 -19.13 -23.58
C GLY A 443 -9.19 -19.92 -23.35
N ALA A 444 -9.27 -21.09 -24.00
CA ALA A 444 -10.47 -21.93 -24.03
C ALA A 444 -10.49 -23.06 -22.97
N SER A 445 -9.41 -23.24 -22.20
CA SER A 445 -9.34 -24.31 -21.20
C SER A 445 -10.38 -24.15 -20.09
N SER A 446 -10.96 -25.26 -19.66
CA SER A 446 -11.78 -25.31 -18.46
C SER A 446 -10.92 -25.00 -17.23
N MET A 447 -11.51 -24.32 -16.25
CA MET A 447 -10.83 -23.86 -15.04
C MET A 447 -11.61 -24.31 -13.80
N VAL A 448 -10.93 -24.86 -12.81
CA VAL A 448 -11.55 -25.25 -11.53
C VAL A 448 -10.62 -24.99 -10.35
N PRO A 449 -11.07 -24.28 -9.29
CA PRO A 449 -10.32 -24.20 -8.05
C PRO A 449 -10.13 -25.57 -7.40
N ILE A 450 -9.04 -25.82 -6.65
CA ILE A 450 -8.85 -27.11 -5.97
C ILE A 450 -10.06 -27.44 -5.10
N ARG A 451 -10.53 -26.48 -4.29
CA ARG A 451 -11.68 -26.70 -3.40
C ARG A 451 -12.99 -27.07 -4.14
N GLU A 452 -13.19 -26.63 -5.37
CA GLU A 452 -14.41 -26.95 -6.14
C GLU A 452 -14.39 -28.37 -6.72
N ILE A 453 -13.23 -29.05 -6.74
CA ILE A 453 -13.12 -30.46 -7.15
C ILE A 453 -14.02 -31.36 -6.31
N LEU A 454 -14.27 -31.02 -5.05
CA LEU A 454 -15.21 -31.72 -4.18
C LEU A 454 -16.58 -31.92 -4.82
N GLN A 455 -17.04 -30.93 -5.60
CA GLN A 455 -18.36 -30.94 -6.23
C GLN A 455 -18.33 -31.60 -7.62
N VAL A 456 -17.20 -31.52 -8.33
CA VAL A 456 -17.10 -31.97 -9.72
C VAL A 456 -16.35 -33.30 -9.91
N ALA A 457 -15.82 -33.90 -8.84
CA ALA A 457 -15.00 -35.12 -8.92
C ALA A 457 -15.64 -36.26 -9.73
N LYS A 458 -16.96 -36.48 -9.57
CA LYS A 458 -17.71 -37.48 -10.34
C LYS A 458 -17.74 -37.18 -11.84
N ASN A 459 -17.86 -35.90 -12.22
CA ASN A 459 -17.89 -35.46 -13.61
C ASN A 459 -16.52 -35.62 -14.27
N LEU A 460 -15.43 -35.36 -13.54
CA LEU A 460 -14.06 -35.50 -14.04
C LEU A 460 -13.72 -36.94 -14.47
N ARG A 461 -14.42 -37.96 -13.94
CA ARG A 461 -14.25 -39.36 -14.36
C ARG A 461 -14.61 -39.59 -15.83
N GLN A 462 -15.54 -38.80 -16.36
CA GLN A 462 -16.01 -38.91 -17.74
C GLN A 462 -15.22 -38.01 -18.70
N MET A 463 -14.28 -37.22 -18.19
CA MET A 463 -13.49 -36.28 -18.97
C MET A 463 -12.12 -36.86 -19.36
N SER A 464 -11.69 -36.57 -20.58
CA SER A 464 -10.36 -36.88 -21.12
C SER A 464 -9.46 -35.65 -21.19
N LEU A 465 -9.62 -34.72 -20.25
CA LEU A 465 -8.81 -33.50 -20.16
C LEU A 465 -7.51 -33.78 -19.39
N GLU A 466 -6.41 -33.17 -19.82
CA GLU A 466 -5.13 -33.23 -19.11
C GLU A 466 -5.11 -32.17 -17.98
N PRO A 467 -4.90 -32.55 -16.71
CA PRO A 467 -4.88 -31.59 -15.61
C PRO A 467 -3.55 -30.83 -15.55
N VAL A 468 -3.64 -29.50 -15.40
CA VAL A 468 -2.52 -28.59 -15.17
C VAL A 468 -2.77 -27.85 -13.87
N ALA A 469 -1.99 -28.12 -12.82
CA ALA A 469 -2.11 -27.40 -11.56
C ALA A 469 -1.33 -26.08 -11.59
N ILE A 470 -1.93 -25.01 -11.07
CA ILE A 470 -1.38 -23.65 -10.99
C ILE A 470 -1.45 -23.24 -9.53
N LEU A 471 -0.31 -23.34 -8.85
CA LEU A 471 -0.20 -23.12 -7.42
C LEU A 471 0.36 -21.74 -7.12
N PHE A 472 -0.27 -21.02 -6.19
CA PHE A 472 0.25 -19.75 -5.72
C PHE A 472 1.45 -19.93 -4.78
N VAL A 473 2.53 -19.19 -5.02
CA VAL A 473 3.74 -19.21 -4.19
C VAL A 473 3.81 -17.92 -3.37
N TYR A 474 3.66 -18.05 -2.05
CA TYR A 474 3.88 -16.95 -1.11
C TYR A 474 5.36 -16.59 -1.06
N ARG A 475 5.65 -15.28 -1.04
CA ARG A 475 7.01 -14.74 -0.98
C ARG A 475 7.05 -13.45 -0.20
N ASN A 476 8.22 -13.11 0.31
CA ASN A 476 8.47 -11.79 0.86
C ASN A 476 8.58 -10.78 -0.29
N ILE A 477 7.79 -9.70 -0.23
CA ILE A 477 7.83 -8.64 -1.24
C ILE A 477 8.65 -7.48 -0.69
N TYR A 478 9.78 -7.20 -1.34
CA TYR A 478 10.66 -6.09 -1.04
C TYR A 478 10.55 -5.00 -2.11
N LEU A 479 10.83 -3.76 -1.73
CA LEU A 479 10.84 -2.62 -2.65
C LEU A 479 12.13 -2.59 -3.47
N THR A 480 13.26 -2.93 -2.84
CA THR A 480 14.60 -2.97 -3.42
C THR A 480 15.35 -4.21 -2.90
N SER A 481 16.47 -4.57 -3.53
CA SER A 481 17.34 -5.67 -3.08
C SER A 481 17.97 -5.40 -1.71
N ALA A 482 18.10 -4.13 -1.33
CA ALA A 482 18.66 -3.68 -0.05
C ALA A 482 17.61 -3.36 1.02
N SER A 483 16.32 -3.60 0.74
CA SER A 483 15.25 -3.28 1.69
C SER A 483 15.40 -4.09 2.99
N PRO A 484 15.42 -3.43 4.17
CA PRO A 484 15.63 -4.13 5.44
C PRO A 484 14.41 -4.98 5.86
N TYR A 485 13.22 -4.61 5.39
CA TYR A 485 11.96 -5.30 5.72
C TYR A 485 11.09 -5.41 4.46
N PRO A 486 10.29 -6.49 4.34
CA PRO A 486 9.32 -6.61 3.25
C PRO A 486 8.13 -5.68 3.46
N ILE A 487 7.59 -5.12 2.37
CA ILE A 487 6.30 -4.40 2.39
C ILE A 487 5.12 -5.35 2.58
N MET A 488 5.28 -6.60 2.19
CA MET A 488 4.34 -7.68 2.42
C MET A 488 5.11 -8.97 2.71
N PRO A 489 5.12 -9.44 3.97
CA PRO A 489 5.80 -10.68 4.32
C PRO A 489 5.04 -11.89 3.77
N ALA A 490 5.76 -12.97 3.50
CA ALA A 490 5.17 -14.28 3.18
C ALA A 490 4.28 -14.74 4.34
N ILE A 491 3.10 -15.26 4.02
CA ILE A 491 2.15 -15.76 5.02
C ILE A 491 2.63 -17.12 5.53
N GLY A 492 2.59 -17.33 6.85
CA GLY A 492 2.95 -18.60 7.47
C GLY A 492 4.44 -18.92 7.53
N GLY A 493 5.33 -18.03 7.06
CA GLY A 493 6.77 -18.29 7.00
C GLY A 493 7.20 -19.28 5.91
N ASP A 494 6.27 -19.68 5.03
CA ASP A 494 6.43 -20.70 3.99
C ASP A 494 6.99 -20.12 2.66
N GLU A 495 8.01 -19.27 2.72
CA GLU A 495 8.68 -18.80 1.50
C GLU A 495 9.36 -19.97 0.76
N GLY A 496 9.10 -20.13 -0.53
CA GLY A 496 9.73 -21.17 -1.36
C GLY A 496 9.25 -22.60 -1.06
N ARG A 497 8.17 -22.79 -0.30
CA ARG A 497 7.69 -24.13 0.08
C ARG A 497 7.39 -25.05 -1.12
N LEU A 498 7.00 -24.48 -2.25
CA LEU A 498 6.69 -25.22 -3.48
C LEU A 498 7.94 -25.63 -4.29
N ASP A 499 9.14 -25.21 -3.88
CA ASP A 499 10.39 -25.59 -4.57
C ASP A 499 10.64 -27.10 -4.50
N SER A 500 10.19 -27.76 -3.42
CA SER A 500 10.28 -29.23 -3.29
C SER A 500 9.42 -29.98 -4.30
N VAL A 501 8.32 -29.38 -4.78
CA VAL A 501 7.45 -29.96 -5.81
C VAL A 501 8.19 -30.03 -7.15
N SER A 502 9.00 -29.01 -7.46
CA SER A 502 9.78 -28.95 -8.71
C SER A 502 10.90 -29.99 -8.79
N ALA A 503 11.26 -30.64 -7.66
CA ALA A 503 12.29 -31.68 -7.63
C ALA A 503 11.75 -33.08 -7.96
N ASP A 504 10.44 -33.25 -8.14
CA ASP A 504 9.85 -34.55 -8.41
C ASP A 504 10.09 -35.01 -9.87
N PRO A 505 10.63 -36.22 -10.10
CA PRO A 505 10.96 -36.69 -11.45
C PRO A 505 9.74 -37.02 -12.32
N GLU A 506 8.56 -37.20 -11.72
CA GLU A 506 7.30 -37.48 -12.43
C GLU A 506 6.54 -36.20 -12.81
N LEU A 507 6.98 -35.04 -12.30
CA LEU A 507 6.35 -33.75 -12.56
C LEU A 507 7.15 -32.92 -13.57
N VAL A 508 6.44 -32.18 -14.40
CA VAL A 508 6.98 -31.11 -15.22
C VAL A 508 6.49 -29.81 -14.61
N THR A 509 7.41 -28.97 -14.14
CA THR A 509 7.08 -27.68 -13.54
C THR A 509 7.66 -26.51 -14.32
N GLN A 510 6.94 -25.40 -14.30
CA GLN A 510 7.43 -24.12 -14.79
C GLN A 510 7.09 -23.04 -13.77
N SER A 511 8.13 -22.36 -13.27
CA SER A 511 8.03 -21.32 -12.25
C SER A 511 7.86 -19.93 -12.87
N PHE A 512 7.03 -19.13 -12.23
CA PHE A 512 6.83 -17.71 -12.48
C PHE A 512 6.91 -16.95 -11.15
N THR A 513 6.92 -15.63 -11.20
CA THR A 513 6.90 -14.85 -9.95
C THR A 513 5.55 -15.05 -9.25
N SER A 514 5.58 -15.69 -8.07
CA SER A 514 4.41 -16.06 -7.25
C SER A 514 3.49 -17.15 -7.84
N PHE A 515 3.91 -17.88 -8.89
CA PHE A 515 3.17 -19.04 -9.40
C PHE A 515 4.08 -20.21 -9.75
N LEU A 516 3.57 -21.42 -9.55
CA LEU A 516 4.17 -22.66 -10.03
C LEU A 516 3.12 -23.42 -10.85
N THR A 517 3.43 -23.69 -12.12
CA THR A 517 2.62 -24.63 -12.91
C THR A 517 3.19 -26.04 -12.75
N VAL A 518 2.32 -27.05 -12.66
CA VAL A 518 2.68 -28.44 -12.41
C VAL A 518 1.84 -29.35 -13.30
N ARG A 519 2.51 -30.23 -14.06
CA ARG A 519 1.90 -31.24 -14.94
C ARG A 519 2.52 -32.61 -14.69
N LEU A 520 1.80 -33.67 -15.05
CA LEU A 520 2.38 -35.00 -15.10
C LEU A 520 3.26 -35.16 -16.34
N LYS A 521 4.41 -35.80 -16.19
CA LYS A 521 5.28 -36.15 -17.33
C LYS A 521 4.67 -37.21 -18.24
N SER A 522 3.83 -38.07 -17.69
CA SER A 522 3.17 -39.17 -18.41
C SER A 522 1.72 -39.33 -17.92
N PRO A 523 0.78 -38.52 -18.43
CA PRO A 523 -0.64 -38.63 -18.11
C PRO A 523 -1.24 -39.91 -18.72
N SER A 524 -2.23 -40.48 -18.05
CA SER A 524 -2.98 -41.67 -18.50
C SER A 524 -4.09 -41.32 -19.50
N GLY A 525 -4.45 -40.04 -19.62
CA GLY A 525 -5.55 -39.56 -20.45
C GLY A 525 -6.91 -39.62 -19.75
N GLN A 526 -6.94 -40.00 -18.47
CA GLN A 526 -8.13 -39.99 -17.63
C GLN A 526 -8.04 -38.86 -16.62
N CYS A 527 -8.86 -37.80 -16.81
CA CYS A 527 -8.74 -36.56 -16.06
C CYS A 527 -8.77 -36.76 -14.54
N ALA A 528 -9.72 -37.54 -14.01
CA ALA A 528 -9.83 -37.79 -12.58
C ALA A 528 -8.63 -38.57 -12.00
N ALA A 529 -8.15 -39.61 -12.70
CA ALA A 529 -7.02 -40.42 -12.25
C ALA A 529 -5.71 -39.62 -12.29
N ASP A 530 -5.50 -38.86 -13.36
CA ASP A 530 -4.34 -37.99 -13.52
C ASP A 530 -4.35 -36.86 -12.47
N THR A 531 -5.52 -36.29 -12.16
CA THR A 531 -5.64 -35.26 -11.11
C THR A 531 -5.33 -35.83 -9.72
N LEU A 532 -5.84 -37.03 -9.41
CA LEU A 532 -5.55 -37.71 -8.15
C LEU A 532 -4.04 -38.00 -7.99
N ARG A 533 -3.40 -38.50 -9.06
CA ARG A 533 -1.95 -38.75 -9.06
C ARG A 533 -1.16 -37.46 -8.87
N LEU A 534 -1.54 -36.39 -9.58
CA LEU A 534 -0.93 -35.07 -9.47
C LEU A 534 -0.99 -34.56 -8.03
N PHE A 535 -2.15 -34.65 -7.37
CA PHE A 535 -2.33 -34.23 -5.98
C PHE A 535 -1.52 -35.06 -4.99
N GLY A 536 -1.48 -36.39 -5.17
CA GLY A 536 -0.66 -37.26 -4.33
C GLY A 536 0.83 -36.93 -4.40
N LEU A 537 1.36 -36.64 -5.60
CA LEU A 537 2.76 -36.23 -5.80
C LEU A 537 3.05 -34.86 -5.16
N ILE A 538 2.16 -33.88 -5.34
CA ILE A 538 2.28 -32.55 -4.73
C ILE A 538 2.29 -32.66 -3.21
N GLU A 539 1.33 -33.40 -2.63
CA GLU A 539 1.24 -33.58 -1.18
C GLU A 539 2.50 -34.25 -0.61
N ALA A 540 2.99 -35.32 -1.25
CA ALA A 540 4.17 -36.06 -0.81
C ALA A 540 5.41 -35.15 -0.68
N ARG A 541 5.52 -34.11 -1.50
CA ARG A 541 6.63 -33.14 -1.47
C ARG A 541 6.43 -32.01 -0.47
N LEU A 542 5.19 -31.66 -0.16
CA LEU A 542 4.89 -30.53 0.73
C LEU A 542 4.93 -30.87 2.21
N LYS A 543 5.05 -32.17 2.56
CA LYS A 543 4.96 -32.73 3.92
C LYS A 543 3.66 -32.28 4.58
N SER A 544 2.68 -33.18 4.62
CA SER A 544 1.30 -32.87 5.01
C SER A 544 1.21 -31.98 6.24
N SER A 545 0.53 -30.85 6.10
CA SER A 545 0.33 -29.87 7.15
C SER A 545 -1.05 -29.24 7.02
N SER A 546 -1.43 -28.36 7.95
CA SER A 546 -2.74 -27.69 7.88
C SER A 546 -3.00 -26.97 6.56
N SER A 547 -1.97 -26.59 5.80
CA SER A 547 -2.14 -25.96 4.48
C SER A 547 -2.56 -26.88 3.35
N THR A 548 -2.46 -28.20 3.51
CA THR A 548 -2.79 -29.18 2.47
C THR A 548 -4.20 -29.77 2.63
N ILE A 549 -5.02 -29.23 3.54
CA ILE A 549 -6.36 -29.76 3.84
C ILE A 549 -7.25 -29.78 2.59
N ASP A 550 -7.34 -28.67 1.85
CA ASP A 550 -8.18 -28.61 0.64
C ASP A 550 -7.69 -29.57 -0.44
N LEU A 551 -6.37 -29.72 -0.58
CA LEU A 551 -5.76 -30.69 -1.49
C LEU A 551 -6.12 -32.13 -1.09
N GLN A 552 -6.04 -32.46 0.20
CA GLN A 552 -6.38 -33.79 0.73
C GLN A 552 -7.87 -34.11 0.61
N LEU A 553 -8.75 -33.18 0.96
CA LEU A 553 -10.20 -33.37 0.79
C LEU A 553 -10.53 -33.63 -0.69
N SER A 554 -9.93 -32.87 -1.59
CA SER A 554 -10.14 -33.01 -3.04
C SER A 554 -9.57 -34.32 -3.59
N ALA A 555 -8.39 -34.73 -3.13
CA ALA A 555 -7.82 -36.05 -3.44
C ALA A 555 -8.71 -37.19 -2.90
N GLY A 556 -9.25 -37.05 -1.69
CA GLY A 556 -10.20 -37.99 -1.10
C GLY A 556 -11.48 -38.14 -1.93
N ALA A 557 -12.07 -37.02 -2.37
CA ALA A 557 -13.25 -37.01 -3.24
C ALA A 557 -12.99 -37.68 -4.60
N LEU A 558 -11.83 -37.40 -5.22
CA LEU A 558 -11.41 -38.05 -6.47
C LEU A 558 -11.19 -39.55 -6.30
N ALA A 559 -10.50 -39.97 -5.23
CA ALA A 559 -10.27 -41.37 -4.92
C ALA A 559 -11.60 -42.13 -4.72
N PHE A 560 -12.58 -41.51 -4.05
CA PHE A 560 -13.91 -42.08 -3.89
C PHE A 560 -14.64 -42.21 -5.23
N ALA A 561 -14.60 -41.18 -6.08
CA ALA A 561 -15.23 -41.20 -7.41
C ALA A 561 -14.64 -42.27 -8.35
N LEU A 562 -13.36 -42.61 -8.17
CA LEU A 562 -12.65 -43.67 -8.89
C LEU A 562 -12.83 -45.07 -8.27
N GLY A 563 -13.46 -45.18 -7.09
CA GLY A 563 -13.67 -46.45 -6.38
C GLY A 563 -12.51 -46.91 -5.47
N HIS A 564 -11.52 -46.04 -5.23
CA HIS A 564 -10.40 -46.31 -4.32
C HIS A 564 -10.74 -45.96 -2.87
N VAL A 565 -11.66 -46.72 -2.27
CA VAL A 565 -12.24 -46.42 -0.94
C VAL A 565 -11.19 -46.31 0.16
N GLU A 566 -10.23 -47.24 0.24
CA GLU A 566 -9.19 -47.19 1.27
C GLU A 566 -8.28 -45.96 1.14
N LEU A 567 -7.95 -45.56 -0.09
CA LEU A 567 -7.14 -44.39 -0.35
C LEU A 567 -7.90 -43.10 -0.01
N ALA A 568 -9.19 -43.05 -0.36
CA ALA A 568 -10.07 -41.95 0.00
C ALA A 568 -10.12 -41.75 1.52
N GLU A 569 -10.33 -42.83 2.29
CA GLU A 569 -10.38 -42.75 3.76
C GLU A 569 -9.06 -42.27 4.38
N ARG A 570 -7.91 -42.64 3.80
CA ARG A 570 -6.60 -42.11 4.25
C ARG A 570 -6.54 -40.59 4.09
N TYR A 571 -6.87 -40.07 2.91
CA TYR A 571 -6.86 -38.63 2.67
C TYR A 571 -7.84 -37.88 3.57
N LEU A 572 -9.07 -38.37 3.70
CA LEU A 572 -10.11 -37.71 4.51
C LEU A 572 -9.77 -37.71 6.00
N THR A 573 -9.24 -38.82 6.52
CA THR A 573 -8.82 -38.90 7.93
C THR A 573 -7.66 -37.96 8.20
N HIS A 574 -6.67 -37.94 7.32
CA HIS A 574 -5.51 -37.07 7.45
C HIS A 574 -5.90 -35.58 7.40
N ALA A 575 -6.86 -35.20 6.55
CA ALA A 575 -7.35 -33.82 6.48
C ALA A 575 -7.95 -33.36 7.82
N VAL A 576 -8.74 -34.23 8.48
CA VAL A 576 -9.35 -33.95 9.79
C VAL A 576 -8.31 -33.90 10.91
N GLU A 577 -7.25 -34.71 10.82
CA GLU A 577 -6.14 -34.69 11.77
C GLU A 577 -5.32 -33.40 11.69
N LEU A 578 -5.09 -32.90 10.47
CA LEU A 578 -4.33 -31.68 10.21
C LEU A 578 -5.13 -30.39 10.49
N ALA A 579 -6.46 -30.49 10.58
CA ALA A 579 -7.33 -29.35 10.83
C ALA A 579 -7.12 -28.73 12.23
N PRO A 580 -6.93 -27.40 12.33
CA PRO A 580 -6.82 -26.72 13.61
C PRO A 580 -8.07 -26.93 14.48
N VAL A 581 -7.87 -27.13 15.78
CA VAL A 581 -8.97 -27.34 16.75
C VAL A 581 -9.97 -26.18 16.69
N GLY A 582 -11.27 -26.51 16.82
CA GLY A 582 -12.35 -25.53 16.82
C GLY A 582 -13.21 -25.64 15.56
N HIS A 583 -13.72 -24.51 15.06
CA HIS A 583 -14.63 -24.47 13.91
C HIS A 583 -14.02 -25.08 12.63
N GLU A 584 -12.72 -24.88 12.39
CA GLU A 584 -12.05 -25.42 11.21
C GLU A 584 -12.03 -26.96 11.21
N LYS A 585 -11.75 -27.58 12.36
CA LYS A 585 -11.83 -29.05 12.49
C LYS A 585 -13.24 -29.58 12.29
N THR A 586 -14.26 -28.89 12.82
CA THR A 586 -15.66 -29.27 12.61
C THR A 586 -16.05 -29.14 11.14
N ASN A 587 -15.70 -28.04 10.47
CA ASN A 587 -15.99 -27.83 9.05
C ASN A 587 -15.31 -28.90 8.18
N THR A 588 -14.02 -29.17 8.45
CA THR A 588 -13.26 -30.20 7.74
C THR A 588 -13.86 -31.59 7.95
N ALA A 589 -14.26 -31.93 9.18
CA ALA A 589 -14.92 -33.19 9.50
C ALA A 589 -16.29 -33.33 8.81
N ASN A 590 -17.07 -32.26 8.74
CA ASN A 590 -18.35 -32.25 8.04
C ASN A 590 -18.16 -32.42 6.53
N ALA A 591 -17.16 -31.76 5.93
CA ALA A 591 -16.81 -31.95 4.52
C ALA A 591 -16.40 -33.40 4.24
N ALA A 592 -15.52 -33.97 5.08
CA ALA A 592 -15.12 -35.38 4.98
C ALA A 592 -16.32 -36.34 5.10
N ALA A 593 -17.23 -36.09 6.03
CA ALA A 593 -18.45 -36.89 6.19
C ALA A 593 -19.39 -36.77 4.97
N GLY A 594 -19.53 -35.57 4.39
CA GLY A 594 -20.28 -35.35 3.15
C GLY A 594 -19.74 -36.19 2.00
N ILE A 595 -18.42 -36.19 1.82
CA ILE A 595 -17.73 -36.97 0.77
C ILE A 595 -17.98 -38.47 0.98
N ARG A 596 -17.89 -38.98 2.21
CA ARG A 596 -18.20 -40.39 2.54
C ARG A 596 -19.63 -40.78 2.17
N ASN A 597 -20.57 -39.85 2.36
CA ASN A 597 -21.98 -40.05 2.05
C ASN A 597 -22.32 -39.77 0.58
N GLY A 598 -21.33 -39.40 -0.24
CA GLY A 598 -21.49 -39.10 -1.66
C GLY A 598 -22.26 -37.81 -1.96
N GLN A 599 -22.36 -36.90 -0.98
CA GLN A 599 -23.05 -35.61 -1.03
C GLN A 599 -22.19 -34.48 -1.57
#